data_AF-A0A6L8QEE0-F1
#
_entry.id   AF-A0A6L8QEE0-F1
#
_cell.length_a   1.000
_cell.length_b   1.000
_cell.length_c   1.000
_cell.angle_alpha   90.00
_cell.angle_beta   90.00
_cell.angle_gamma   90.00
#
_symmetry.space_group_name_H-M   'P 1'
#
loop_
_entity.id
_entity.type
_entity.pdbx_description
1 polymer ?
#
loop_
_entity_poly.entity_id
_entity_poly.type
_entity_poly.pdbx_seq_one_letter_code
_entity_poly.pdbx_strand_id
1 'polypeptide(L)'
;MSEALSPAEKAKLAAAKKKEAAKKAAPESKPYVDNGDGTVTDPNTGYMWKKTDAWLDMKKFYTWQDHCQYVDWVNSNKDKFGGYDNWRIPTKAEALTLFDKTGTKSLVDKNGTSYPIDSIFAPGGASNTWISECSDEKIIRMDLKIGVDTPYPTTEVWSSMRLIRKEGEAPPAKAGGAEPEPVAEKAKPTEAPVEEAKAAPAATPAAPKASGGTPKPIPRKDFSSEERAAMLKRARAHAAEVRARKG
;
A
#
# COMPACT_ATOMS: atom_id res chain seq x y z
N MET A 1 20.18 18.54 -56.39
CA MET A 1 19.28 19.40 -55.59
C MET A 1 19.38 18.89 -54.16
N SER A 2 20.15 19.58 -53.32
CA SER A 2 20.32 19.20 -51.92
C SER A 2 19.07 19.61 -51.16
N GLU A 3 18.20 18.66 -50.85
CA GLU A 3 16.96 18.93 -50.13
C GLU A 3 17.30 19.20 -48.65
N ALA A 4 17.29 20.47 -48.26
CA ALA A 4 17.54 20.88 -46.90
C ALA A 4 16.29 20.63 -46.04
N LEU A 5 16.45 19.86 -44.96
CA LEU A 5 15.40 19.55 -43.98
C LEU A 5 14.58 20.79 -43.57
N SER A 6 13.26 20.61 -43.49
CA SER A 6 12.31 21.65 -43.08
C SER A 6 12.62 22.15 -41.66
N PRO A 7 12.33 23.43 -41.34
CA PRO A 7 12.43 23.95 -39.97
C PRO A 7 11.69 23.11 -38.93
N ALA A 8 10.56 22.49 -39.31
CA ALA A 8 9.78 21.63 -38.42
C ALA A 8 10.48 20.29 -38.11
N GLU A 9 11.21 19.74 -39.08
CA GLU A 9 11.98 18.50 -38.93
C GLU A 9 13.25 18.75 -38.13
N LYS A 10 13.90 19.89 -38.34
CA LYS A 10 15.02 20.36 -37.52
C LYS A 10 14.59 20.60 -36.07
N ALA A 11 13.41 21.16 -35.84
CA ALA A 11 12.84 21.35 -34.51
C ALA A 11 12.49 20.01 -33.83
N LYS A 12 11.91 19.06 -34.55
CA LYS A 12 11.65 17.70 -34.03
C LYS A 12 12.95 16.95 -33.70
N LEU A 13 13.96 17.05 -34.56
CA LEU A 13 15.26 16.43 -34.32
C LEU A 13 16.00 17.11 -33.17
N ALA A 14 15.91 18.42 -33.03
CA ALA A 14 16.46 19.16 -31.90
C ALA A 14 15.72 18.82 -30.60
N ALA A 15 14.39 18.65 -30.63
CA ALA A 15 13.61 18.21 -29.49
C ALA A 15 13.92 16.75 -29.10
N ALA A 16 14.10 15.86 -30.07
CA ALA A 16 14.53 14.48 -29.84
C ALA A 16 15.96 14.43 -29.27
N LYS A 17 16.90 15.20 -29.84
CA LYS A 17 18.26 15.33 -29.32
C LYS A 17 18.31 15.98 -27.95
N LYS A 18 17.43 16.94 -27.65
CA LYS A 18 17.32 17.56 -26.32
C LYS A 18 16.72 16.57 -25.32
N LYS A 19 15.77 15.72 -25.73
CA LYS A 19 15.20 14.63 -24.90
C LYS A 19 16.22 13.52 -24.64
N GLU A 20 17.06 13.22 -25.63
CA GLU A 20 18.16 12.25 -25.54
C GLU A 20 19.34 12.80 -24.72
N ALA A 21 19.67 14.09 -24.86
CA ALA A 21 20.67 14.78 -24.04
C ALA A 21 20.19 14.98 -22.61
N ALA A 22 18.89 15.23 -22.38
CA ALA A 22 18.29 15.26 -21.05
C ALA A 22 18.31 13.88 -20.35
N LYS A 23 18.32 12.78 -21.12
CA LYS A 23 18.55 11.43 -20.59
C LYS A 23 20.02 11.19 -20.19
N LYS A 24 20.96 12.02 -20.68
CA LYS A 24 22.41 11.83 -20.52
C LYS A 24 23.08 12.81 -19.52
N ALA A 25 22.34 13.72 -18.90
CA ALA A 25 22.93 14.84 -18.14
C ALA A 25 22.39 15.01 -16.70
N ALA A 26 22.05 13.91 -16.03
CA ALA A 26 22.03 13.91 -14.57
C ALA A 26 23.39 13.38 -14.07
N PRO A 27 23.99 13.93 -13.01
CA PRO A 27 25.15 13.31 -12.39
C PRO A 27 24.80 11.85 -12.08
N GLU A 28 25.62 10.92 -12.56
CA GLU A 28 25.38 9.48 -12.39
C GLU A 28 25.46 9.11 -10.91
N SER A 29 24.33 9.20 -10.22
CA SER A 29 24.17 8.61 -8.89
C SER A 29 24.30 7.10 -9.04
N LYS A 30 25.04 6.48 -8.12
CA LYS A 30 25.22 5.02 -8.11
C LYS A 30 23.84 4.38 -7.91
N PRO A 31 23.50 3.32 -8.66
CA PRO A 31 22.23 2.64 -8.47
C PRO A 31 22.14 2.02 -7.08
N TYR A 32 20.91 1.85 -6.57
CA TYR A 32 20.65 1.03 -5.38
C TYR A 32 21.21 -0.38 -5.55
N VAL A 33 21.65 -0.98 -4.44
CA VAL A 33 22.20 -2.34 -4.38
C VAL A 33 21.27 -3.21 -3.55
N ASP A 34 20.82 -4.33 -4.11
CA ASP A 34 20.09 -5.36 -3.38
C ASP A 34 21.11 -6.27 -2.69
N ASN A 35 21.03 -6.39 -1.37
CA ASN A 35 21.97 -7.18 -0.58
C ASN A 35 21.59 -8.67 -0.56
N GLY A 36 20.42 -9.05 -1.08
CA GLY A 36 19.95 -10.44 -1.13
C GLY A 36 19.43 -11.00 0.19
N ASP A 37 19.39 -10.16 1.24
CA ASP A 37 18.99 -10.49 2.62
C ASP A 37 17.69 -9.78 3.05
N GLY A 38 16.95 -9.23 2.08
CA GLY A 38 15.76 -8.42 2.33
C GLY A 38 16.04 -6.93 2.55
N THR A 39 17.29 -6.48 2.36
CA THR A 39 17.68 -5.07 2.46
C THR A 39 18.20 -4.51 1.13
N VAL A 40 18.10 -3.18 0.98
CA VAL A 40 18.55 -2.42 -0.19
C VAL A 40 19.44 -1.27 0.28
N THR A 41 20.67 -1.19 -0.20
CA THR A 41 21.62 -0.13 0.14
C THR A 41 21.62 0.98 -0.91
N ASP A 42 21.59 2.23 -0.45
CA ASP A 42 21.89 3.41 -1.26
C ASP A 42 23.38 3.78 -1.13
N PRO A 43 24.19 3.58 -2.18
CA PRO A 43 25.62 3.90 -2.13
C PRO A 43 25.93 5.40 -2.06
N ASN A 44 24.95 6.26 -2.35
CA ASN A 44 25.15 7.72 -2.40
C ASN A 44 24.95 8.36 -1.02
N THR A 45 24.05 7.81 -0.21
CA THR A 45 23.71 8.34 1.13
C THR A 45 24.23 7.47 2.27
N GLY A 46 24.57 6.20 1.99
CA GLY A 46 24.90 5.21 3.02
C GLY A 46 23.68 4.70 3.78
N TYR A 47 22.47 5.03 3.32
CA TYR A 47 21.25 4.50 3.89
C TYR A 47 21.02 3.06 3.46
N MET A 48 20.48 2.27 4.37
CA MET A 48 20.02 0.93 4.08
C MET A 48 18.53 0.85 4.40
N TRP A 49 17.78 0.44 3.40
CA TRP A 49 16.33 0.38 3.42
C TRP A 49 15.87 -1.06 3.50
N LYS A 50 14.75 -1.27 4.17
CA LYS A 50 14.04 -2.53 4.12
C LYS A 50 13.38 -2.67 2.73
N LYS A 51 13.57 -3.83 2.08
CA LYS A 51 13.06 -4.07 0.72
C LYS A 51 11.52 -4.08 0.65
N THR A 52 10.88 -4.58 1.69
CA THR A 52 9.42 -4.62 1.88
C THR A 52 8.96 -3.57 2.90
N ASP A 53 7.71 -3.14 2.80
CA ASP A 53 7.06 -2.24 3.77
C ASP A 53 6.14 -3.03 4.73
N ALA A 54 5.54 -2.33 5.70
CA ALA A 54 4.64 -2.94 6.68
C ALA A 54 3.45 -3.68 6.04
N TRP A 55 2.90 -3.16 4.95
CA TRP A 55 1.83 -3.81 4.22
C TRP A 55 2.28 -5.14 3.59
N LEU A 56 3.48 -5.19 3.01
CA LEU A 56 3.96 -6.42 2.40
C LEU A 56 4.20 -7.53 3.41
N ASP A 57 4.74 -7.19 4.57
CA ASP A 57 5.06 -8.15 5.63
C ASP A 57 3.83 -8.61 6.41
N MET A 58 2.98 -7.66 6.84
CA MET A 58 1.93 -7.92 7.83
C MET A 58 0.53 -7.86 7.24
N LYS A 59 0.38 -7.43 5.97
CA LYS A 59 -0.92 -7.13 5.33
C LYS A 59 -1.80 -6.19 6.18
N LYS A 60 -1.15 -5.30 6.92
CA LYS A 60 -1.76 -4.40 7.89
C LYS A 60 -1.20 -2.98 7.71
N PHE A 61 -2.08 -1.99 7.83
CA PHE A 61 -1.72 -0.59 8.01
C PHE A 61 -1.67 -0.27 9.49
N TYR A 62 -0.88 0.74 9.87
CA TYR A 62 -0.76 1.19 11.24
C TYR A 62 -1.18 2.65 11.34
N THR A 63 -1.85 2.98 12.43
CA THR A 63 -2.00 4.37 12.86
C THR A 63 -0.64 4.91 13.29
N TRP A 64 -0.55 6.22 13.55
CA TRP A 64 0.66 6.75 14.15
C TRP A 64 0.85 6.17 15.56
N GLN A 65 -0.20 6.02 16.35
CA GLN A 65 -0.11 5.49 17.72
C GLN A 65 0.41 4.04 17.75
N ASP A 66 0.04 3.23 16.76
CA ASP A 66 0.42 1.83 16.67
C ASP A 66 1.71 1.58 15.88
N HIS A 67 2.36 2.62 15.33
CA HIS A 67 3.49 2.44 14.41
C HIS A 67 4.65 1.65 15.03
N CYS A 68 4.87 1.88 16.32
CA CYS A 68 5.92 1.25 17.12
C CYS A 68 5.85 -0.27 17.09
N GLN A 69 4.65 -0.84 17.04
CA GLN A 69 4.44 -2.29 17.00
C GLN A 69 5.17 -2.94 15.82
N TYR A 70 5.12 -2.30 14.64
CA TYR A 70 5.81 -2.82 13.47
C TYR A 70 7.33 -2.60 13.54
N VAL A 71 7.78 -1.43 14.04
CA VAL A 71 9.20 -1.14 14.22
C VAL A 71 9.85 -2.15 15.17
N ASP A 72 9.23 -2.39 16.32
CA ASP A 72 9.69 -3.34 17.32
C ASP A 72 9.65 -4.78 16.81
N TRP A 73 8.61 -5.13 16.04
CA TRP A 73 8.53 -6.44 15.40
C TRP A 73 9.67 -6.67 14.41
N VAL A 74 9.99 -5.68 13.55
CA VAL A 74 11.11 -5.79 12.61
C VAL A 74 12.43 -5.96 13.36
N ASN A 75 12.69 -5.13 14.37
CA ASN A 75 13.92 -5.20 15.16
C ASN A 75 14.04 -6.51 15.96
N SER A 76 12.93 -7.08 16.41
CA SER A 76 12.91 -8.39 17.08
C SER A 76 13.07 -9.57 16.10
N ASN A 77 12.80 -9.36 14.81
CA ASN A 77 12.91 -10.36 13.73
C ASN A 77 14.15 -10.11 12.84
N LYS A 78 15.26 -9.64 13.42
CA LYS A 78 16.45 -9.19 12.68
C LYS A 78 16.98 -10.18 11.63
N ASP A 79 16.91 -11.49 11.89
CA ASP A 79 17.39 -12.52 10.98
C ASP A 79 16.64 -12.54 9.63
N LYS A 80 15.43 -11.98 9.58
CA LYS A 80 14.65 -11.83 8.33
C LYS A 80 15.00 -10.58 7.54
N PHE A 81 15.71 -9.63 8.16
CA PHE A 81 15.91 -8.27 7.65
C PHE A 81 17.38 -7.85 7.79
N GLY A 82 18.28 -8.66 7.24
CA GLY A 82 19.72 -8.38 7.19
C GLY A 82 20.49 -8.51 8.52
N GLY A 83 19.88 -9.06 9.57
CA GLY A 83 20.54 -9.26 10.88
C GLY A 83 20.64 -8.01 11.75
N TYR A 84 19.92 -6.93 11.40
CA TYR A 84 19.96 -5.65 12.10
C TYR A 84 18.76 -5.43 13.02
N ASP A 85 19.00 -4.74 14.14
CA ASP A 85 18.01 -4.40 15.18
C ASP A 85 17.86 -2.88 15.40
N ASN A 86 18.39 -2.07 14.48
CA ASN A 86 18.34 -0.61 14.51
C ASN A 86 17.48 -0.01 13.39
N TRP A 87 16.44 -0.71 12.97
CA TRP A 87 15.46 -0.21 12.01
C TRP A 87 14.56 0.85 12.64
N ARG A 88 14.35 1.96 11.94
CA ARG A 88 13.49 3.06 12.38
C ARG A 88 12.65 3.63 11.25
N ILE A 89 11.70 4.49 11.63
CA ILE A 89 10.97 5.32 10.67
C ILE A 89 11.93 6.34 10.04
N PRO A 90 11.82 6.60 8.72
CA PRO A 90 12.64 7.59 8.05
C PRO A 90 12.22 9.02 8.42
N THR A 91 13.17 9.95 8.36
CA THR A 91 12.87 11.39 8.30
C THR A 91 12.24 11.74 6.95
N LYS A 92 11.62 12.91 6.84
CA LYS A 92 11.13 13.47 5.58
C LYS A 92 12.22 13.51 4.51
N ALA A 93 13.41 13.97 4.89
CA ALA A 93 14.54 14.09 3.98
C ALA A 93 15.00 12.73 3.46
N GLU A 94 15.05 11.72 4.33
CA GLU A 94 15.37 10.34 3.96
C GLU A 94 14.28 9.73 3.08
N ALA A 95 13.01 9.84 3.46
CA ALA A 95 11.89 9.32 2.67
C ALA A 95 11.86 9.92 1.26
N LEU A 96 12.26 11.18 1.10
CA LEU A 96 12.34 11.84 -0.20
C LEU A 96 13.44 11.27 -1.11
N THR A 97 14.44 10.56 -0.57
CA THR A 97 15.47 9.88 -1.39
C THR A 97 14.92 8.66 -2.13
N LEU A 98 13.82 8.08 -1.65
CA LEU A 98 13.10 7.01 -2.35
C LEU A 98 12.33 7.53 -3.57
N PHE A 99 11.90 8.79 -3.54
CA PHE A 99 11.11 9.42 -4.59
C PHE A 99 11.98 9.83 -5.78
N ASP A 100 11.77 9.17 -6.92
CA ASP A 100 12.46 9.50 -8.16
C ASP A 100 11.86 10.72 -8.85
N LYS A 101 12.55 11.85 -8.73
CA LYS A 101 12.19 13.10 -9.43
C LYS A 101 12.41 13.05 -10.94
N THR A 102 13.16 12.07 -11.45
CA THR A 102 13.46 11.97 -12.89
C THR A 102 12.32 11.33 -13.68
N GLY A 103 11.40 10.61 -13.01
CA GLY A 103 10.30 9.89 -13.65
C GLY A 103 10.76 8.66 -14.44
N THR A 104 11.97 8.17 -14.18
CA THR A 104 12.56 7.01 -14.86
C THR A 104 12.26 5.72 -14.11
N LYS A 105 12.08 5.81 -12.79
CA LYS A 105 11.80 4.68 -11.91
C LYS A 105 10.29 4.47 -11.80
N SER A 106 9.90 3.21 -11.67
CA SER A 106 8.50 2.83 -11.54
C SER A 106 8.37 1.56 -10.71
N LEU A 107 7.57 1.64 -9.66
CA LEU A 107 7.18 0.52 -8.82
C LEU A 107 5.65 0.47 -8.77
N VAL A 108 5.08 -0.73 -8.67
CA VAL A 108 3.62 -0.93 -8.62
C VAL A 108 3.18 -1.09 -7.16
N ASP A 109 2.17 -0.32 -6.73
CA ASP A 109 1.59 -0.42 -5.39
C ASP A 109 0.57 -1.56 -5.27
N LYS A 110 0.06 -1.80 -4.05
CA LYS A 110 -0.97 -2.81 -3.77
C LYS A 110 -2.26 -2.66 -4.60
N ASN A 111 -2.53 -1.46 -5.12
CA ASN A 111 -3.71 -1.13 -5.91
C ASN A 111 -3.44 -1.26 -7.42
N GLY A 112 -2.24 -1.69 -7.83
CA GLY A 112 -1.85 -1.76 -9.24
C GLY A 112 -1.47 -0.40 -9.83
N THR A 113 -1.27 0.64 -9.01
CA THR A 113 -0.88 1.96 -9.47
C THR A 113 0.64 2.10 -9.46
N SER A 114 1.22 2.52 -10.59
CA SER A 114 2.64 2.84 -10.68
C SER A 114 2.98 4.14 -9.93
N TYR A 115 4.12 4.16 -9.25
CA TYR A 115 4.65 5.33 -8.55
C TYR A 115 6.18 5.38 -8.65
N PRO A 116 6.80 6.57 -8.54
CA PRO A 116 8.19 6.80 -8.90
C PRO A 116 9.16 6.35 -7.78
N ILE A 117 9.24 5.04 -7.57
CA ILE A 117 10.25 4.37 -6.75
C ILE A 117 10.99 3.35 -7.61
N ASP A 118 12.25 3.09 -7.27
CA ASP A 118 13.06 2.06 -7.92
C ASP A 118 12.42 0.66 -7.80
N SER A 119 12.40 -0.08 -8.90
CA SER A 119 11.83 -1.44 -8.97
C SER A 119 12.66 -2.49 -8.24
N ILE A 120 13.84 -2.11 -7.71
CA ILE A 120 14.62 -2.93 -6.79
C ILE A 120 13.86 -3.24 -5.49
N PHE A 121 12.92 -2.37 -5.09
CA PHE A 121 12.06 -2.61 -3.95
C PHE A 121 10.93 -3.59 -4.29
N ALA A 122 10.39 -4.26 -3.28
CA ALA A 122 9.34 -5.24 -3.52
C ALA A 122 8.04 -4.57 -4.03
N PRO A 123 7.42 -5.07 -5.11
CA PRO A 123 6.16 -4.56 -5.63
C PRO A 123 4.98 -4.95 -4.74
N GLY A 124 3.87 -4.23 -4.86
CA GLY A 124 2.63 -4.50 -4.12
C GLY A 124 2.60 -3.90 -2.71
N GLY A 125 3.59 -3.06 -2.36
CA GLY A 125 3.59 -2.26 -1.13
C GLY A 125 2.65 -1.06 -1.19
N ALA A 126 2.60 -0.28 -0.12
CA ALA A 126 1.90 1.00 -0.12
C ALA A 126 2.76 2.11 -0.71
N SER A 127 2.11 3.07 -1.36
CA SER A 127 2.76 4.27 -1.89
C SER A 127 2.88 5.40 -0.85
N ASN A 128 2.66 5.10 0.42
CA ASN A 128 2.77 6.04 1.53
C ASN A 128 3.66 5.47 2.62
N THR A 129 4.32 6.35 3.36
CA THR A 129 5.13 5.98 4.52
C THR A 129 4.95 6.98 5.64
N TRP A 130 4.98 6.48 6.88
CA TRP A 130 5.22 7.34 8.03
C TRP A 130 6.61 7.98 7.96
N ILE A 131 6.73 9.14 8.58
CA ILE A 131 7.97 9.90 8.75
C ILE A 131 8.12 10.33 10.21
N SER A 132 9.36 10.53 10.67
CA SER A 132 9.64 10.87 12.07
C SER A 132 9.14 12.26 12.49
N GLU A 133 8.79 13.13 11.54
CA GLU A 133 8.17 14.43 11.80
C GLU A 133 6.67 14.33 12.18
N CYS A 134 6.09 13.14 12.11
CA CYS A 134 4.75 12.88 12.63
C CYS A 134 4.77 12.83 14.17
N SER A 135 3.71 13.30 14.82
CA SER A 135 3.50 13.23 16.27
C SER A 135 2.02 13.01 16.58
N ASP A 136 1.68 12.78 17.85
CA ASP A 136 0.29 12.61 18.28
C ASP A 136 -0.57 13.86 18.06
N GLU A 137 0.04 15.04 18.10
CA GLU A 137 -0.60 16.33 17.83
C GLU A 137 -0.60 16.69 16.35
N LYS A 138 0.40 16.21 15.60
CA LYS A 138 0.60 16.57 14.20
C LYS A 138 0.83 15.32 13.36
N ILE A 139 -0.26 14.82 12.81
CA ILE A 139 -0.24 13.64 11.97
C ILE A 139 0.24 14.03 10.57
N ILE A 140 1.41 13.52 10.17
CA ILE A 140 2.01 13.79 8.87
C ILE A 140 2.36 12.47 8.19
N ARG A 141 1.97 12.34 6.93
CA ARG A 141 2.29 11.18 6.10
C ARG A 141 2.99 11.61 4.82
N MET A 142 4.03 10.89 4.43
CA MET A 142 4.68 11.09 3.14
C MET A 142 3.94 10.31 2.05
N ASP A 143 3.56 11.00 0.98
CA ASP A 143 3.06 10.39 -0.25
C ASP A 143 4.20 10.22 -1.25
N LEU A 144 4.58 8.97 -1.52
CA LEU A 144 5.68 8.62 -2.42
C LEU A 144 5.26 8.63 -3.89
N LYS A 145 3.99 8.89 -4.22
CA LYS A 145 3.53 9.16 -5.59
C LYS A 145 3.94 10.53 -6.07
N ILE A 146 3.98 11.50 -5.16
CA ILE A 146 4.25 12.92 -5.46
C ILE A 146 5.45 13.50 -4.69
N GLY A 147 5.99 12.76 -3.70
CA GLY A 147 7.13 13.20 -2.90
C GLY A 147 6.79 14.33 -1.93
N VAL A 148 5.56 14.33 -1.39
CA VAL A 148 5.05 15.40 -0.52
C VAL A 148 4.55 14.83 0.80
N ASP A 149 4.96 15.47 1.89
CA ASP A 149 4.41 15.26 3.22
C ASP A 149 3.10 16.04 3.38
N THR A 150 2.05 15.35 3.79
CA THR A 150 0.71 15.93 3.96
C THR A 150 0.31 15.87 5.43
N PRO A 151 -0.02 17.00 6.06
CA PRO A 151 -0.61 17.00 7.40
C PRO A 151 -2.08 16.59 7.32
N TYR A 152 -2.54 15.86 8.34
CA TYR A 152 -3.92 15.40 8.47
C TYR A 152 -4.58 16.00 9.71
N PRO A 153 -5.88 16.33 9.65
CA PRO A 153 -6.61 16.91 10.78
C PRO A 153 -7.03 15.86 11.83
N THR A 154 -6.90 14.56 11.52
CA THR A 154 -7.35 13.46 12.37
C THR A 154 -6.18 12.55 12.75
N THR A 155 -6.34 11.88 13.89
CA THR A 155 -5.41 10.86 14.40
C THR A 155 -5.63 9.48 13.79
N GLU A 156 -6.84 9.19 13.31
CA GLU A 156 -7.20 7.91 12.67
C GLU A 156 -6.71 7.80 11.22
N VAL A 157 -5.46 8.19 10.96
CA VAL A 157 -4.84 8.06 9.65
C VAL A 157 -4.05 6.77 9.62
N TRP A 158 -4.30 5.96 8.60
CA TRP A 158 -3.63 4.68 8.40
C TRP A 158 -2.56 4.82 7.33
N SER A 159 -1.35 4.36 7.63
CA SER A 159 -0.22 4.35 6.70
C SER A 159 0.59 3.06 6.83
N SER A 160 1.30 2.74 5.75
CA SER A 160 2.40 1.78 5.83
C SER A 160 3.65 2.51 6.28
N MET A 161 4.73 1.77 6.46
CA MET A 161 6.05 2.34 6.66
C MET A 161 7.13 1.43 6.07
N ARG A 162 8.09 2.05 5.38
CA ARG A 162 9.32 1.38 4.96
C ARG A 162 10.44 1.88 5.87
N LEU A 163 11.02 0.94 6.62
CA LEU A 163 12.02 1.29 7.60
C LEU A 163 13.38 1.51 6.94
N ILE A 164 14.16 2.36 7.60
CA ILE A 164 15.51 2.73 7.24
C ILE A 164 16.43 2.44 8.42
N ARG A 165 17.70 2.20 8.13
CA ARG A 165 18.80 2.24 9.09
C ARG A 165 20.03 2.88 8.46
N LYS A 166 20.97 3.25 9.32
CA LYS A 166 22.33 3.68 8.95
C LYS A 166 23.36 2.93 9.79
N GLU A 167 24.52 2.67 9.21
CA GLU A 167 25.63 2.06 9.94
C GLU A 167 26.12 2.99 11.07
N GLY A 168 26.35 2.42 12.25
CA GLY A 168 26.75 3.15 13.46
C GLY A 168 25.62 3.86 14.21
N GLU A 169 24.37 3.81 13.73
CA GLU A 169 23.22 4.36 14.45
C GLU A 169 22.76 3.39 15.55
N ALA A 170 22.53 3.93 16.75
CA ALA A 170 22.00 3.14 17.86
C ALA A 170 20.57 2.66 17.53
N PRO A 171 20.15 1.50 18.05
CA PRO A 171 18.76 1.07 17.96
C PRO A 171 17.82 2.15 18.49
N PRO A 172 16.63 2.34 17.87
CA PRO A 172 15.64 3.20 18.48
C PRO A 172 15.30 2.67 19.87
N ALA A 173 15.12 3.57 20.84
CA ALA A 173 14.57 3.16 22.12
C ALA A 173 13.25 2.44 21.85
N LYS A 174 13.04 1.26 22.49
CA LYS A 174 11.76 0.56 22.39
C LYS A 174 10.66 1.55 22.69
N ALA A 175 9.85 1.85 21.69
CA ALA A 175 8.82 2.84 21.84
C ALA A 175 7.74 2.19 22.70
N GLY A 176 7.64 2.62 23.96
CA GLY A 176 6.70 2.09 24.94
C GLY A 176 5.26 2.34 24.52
N GLY A 177 4.74 1.48 23.64
CA GLY A 177 3.33 1.31 23.34
C GLY A 177 2.88 0.00 23.96
N ALA A 178 1.80 0.04 24.73
CA ALA A 178 1.21 -1.14 25.34
C ALA A 178 1.04 -2.26 24.30
N GLU A 179 1.42 -3.47 24.71
CA GLU A 179 1.19 -4.70 23.97
C GLU A 179 -0.29 -4.77 23.58
N PRO A 180 -0.64 -4.79 22.28
CA PRO A 180 -2.04 -4.91 21.90
C PRO A 180 -2.46 -6.35 22.17
N GLU A 181 -3.41 -6.53 23.08
CA GLU A 181 -4.23 -7.73 23.14
C GLU A 181 -4.75 -8.06 21.73
N PRO A 182 -4.85 -9.35 21.35
CA PRO A 182 -5.24 -9.73 20.01
C PRO A 182 -6.69 -9.25 19.79
N VAL A 183 -6.87 -8.22 18.97
CA VAL A 183 -8.19 -7.83 18.49
C VAL A 183 -8.68 -8.95 17.59
N ALA A 184 -9.42 -9.86 18.21
CA ALA A 184 -10.23 -10.86 17.56
C ALA A 184 -11.09 -10.18 16.49
N GLU A 185 -10.88 -10.62 15.27
CA GLU A 185 -11.76 -10.45 14.13
C GLU A 185 -13.21 -10.68 14.58
N LYS A 186 -14.01 -9.61 14.69
CA LYS A 186 -15.45 -9.73 14.88
C LYS A 186 -16.06 -10.27 13.60
N ALA A 187 -16.02 -11.59 13.49
CA ALA A 187 -16.88 -12.37 12.64
C ALA A 187 -18.35 -12.05 12.97
N LYS A 188 -19.08 -11.83 11.89
CA LYS A 188 -20.52 -11.62 11.75
C LYS A 188 -21.35 -12.60 12.63
N PRO A 189 -22.49 -12.17 13.22
CA PRO A 189 -23.22 -13.01 14.17
C PRO A 189 -23.86 -14.22 13.50
N THR A 190 -23.66 -15.36 14.16
CA THR A 190 -24.28 -16.67 13.92
C THR A 190 -25.79 -16.63 14.21
N GLU A 191 -26.55 -17.32 13.37
CA GLU A 191 -27.97 -17.65 13.53
C GLU A 191 -28.27 -18.41 14.83
N ALA A 192 -29.43 -18.10 15.42
CA ALA A 192 -30.31 -19.05 16.11
C ALA A 192 -31.73 -18.44 16.19
N PRO A 193 -32.79 -19.24 16.36
CA PRO A 193 -33.46 -20.05 15.34
C PRO A 193 -34.84 -19.48 14.95
N VAL A 194 -35.37 -19.93 13.81
CA VAL A 194 -36.71 -19.62 13.32
C VAL A 194 -37.74 -20.41 14.11
N GLU A 195 -38.71 -19.72 14.74
CA GLU A 195 -39.96 -20.30 15.22
C GLU A 195 -41.12 -19.54 14.55
N GLU A 196 -42.03 -20.30 13.92
CA GLU A 196 -43.23 -19.83 13.23
C GLU A 196 -44.30 -19.33 14.20
N ALA A 197 -44.88 -18.14 13.96
CA ALA A 197 -46.25 -17.85 14.34
C ALA A 197 -46.88 -16.74 13.48
N LYS A 198 -48.09 -17.02 13.01
CA LYS A 198 -48.96 -16.24 12.11
C LYS A 198 -49.52 -14.94 12.71
N ALA A 199 -49.95 -14.09 11.76
CA ALA A 199 -51.16 -13.23 11.77
C ALA A 199 -50.97 -11.71 12.00
N ALA A 200 -51.36 -10.95 10.96
CA ALA A 200 -51.78 -9.54 10.98
C ALA A 200 -53.28 -9.44 11.37
N PRO A 201 -53.98 -8.26 11.43
CA PRO A 201 -53.60 -6.90 11.02
C PRO A 201 -54.11 -5.71 11.91
N ALA A 202 -53.75 -4.46 11.55
CA ALA A 202 -54.61 -3.26 11.38
C ALA A 202 -54.16 -1.90 12.00
N ALA A 203 -54.17 -0.87 11.13
CA ALA A 203 -54.50 0.58 11.30
C ALA A 203 -53.49 1.66 11.82
N THR A 204 -52.90 2.41 10.85
CA THR A 204 -52.62 3.89 10.63
C THR A 204 -52.84 4.99 11.70
N PRO A 205 -52.40 6.27 11.50
CA PRO A 205 -51.19 6.86 10.84
C PRO A 205 -50.56 8.10 11.59
N ALA A 206 -49.31 8.52 11.30
CA ALA A 206 -48.81 9.92 11.43
C ALA A 206 -47.41 10.10 10.79
N ALA A 207 -47.18 11.25 10.14
CA ALA A 207 -45.98 11.64 9.37
C ALA A 207 -45.05 12.63 10.15
N PRO A 208 -44.03 13.29 9.55
CA PRO A 208 -42.79 12.79 8.94
C PRO A 208 -41.52 13.46 9.54
N LYS A 209 -40.31 12.86 9.41
CA LYS A 209 -39.02 13.61 9.30
C LYS A 209 -37.97 12.81 8.51
N ALA A 210 -37.23 13.52 7.67
CA ALA A 210 -36.31 13.03 6.66
C ALA A 210 -34.86 12.89 7.16
N SER A 211 -34.09 11.96 6.58
CA SER A 211 -32.66 12.11 6.34
C SER A 211 -32.21 11.11 5.27
N GLY A 212 -31.61 11.61 4.20
CA GLY A 212 -31.25 10.86 3.00
C GLY A 212 -29.91 10.14 3.10
N GLY A 213 -29.85 8.95 2.52
CA GLY A 213 -28.61 8.19 2.27
C GLY A 213 -28.63 7.60 0.87
N THR A 214 -27.57 7.82 0.11
CA THR A 214 -27.36 7.31 -1.25
C THR A 214 -27.19 5.77 -1.28
N PRO A 215 -27.56 5.07 -2.38
CA PRO A 215 -27.90 3.64 -2.34
C PRO A 215 -26.70 2.69 -2.43
N LYS A 216 -26.72 1.61 -1.65
CA LYS A 216 -25.83 0.44 -1.81
C LYS A 216 -26.19 -0.36 -3.08
N PRO A 217 -25.21 -1.02 -3.75
CA PRO A 217 -25.50 -1.88 -4.91
C PRO A 217 -26.45 -3.00 -4.52
N ILE A 218 -27.58 -3.09 -5.23
CA ILE A 218 -28.59 -4.12 -5.00
C ILE A 218 -28.10 -5.41 -5.68
N PRO A 219 -28.03 -6.55 -4.98
CA PRO A 219 -27.76 -7.84 -5.62
C PRO A 219 -28.81 -8.11 -6.69
N ARG A 220 -28.38 -8.32 -7.94
CA ARG A 220 -29.28 -8.67 -9.04
C ARG A 220 -29.95 -10.00 -8.72
N LYS A 221 -31.27 -9.99 -8.53
CA LYS A 221 -32.07 -11.20 -8.25
C LYS A 221 -32.65 -11.83 -9.53
N ASP A 222 -32.58 -11.10 -10.63
CA ASP A 222 -33.14 -11.46 -11.93
C ASP A 222 -32.09 -12.13 -12.82
N PHE A 223 -31.62 -13.31 -12.38
CA PHE A 223 -30.83 -14.19 -13.23
C PHE A 223 -31.75 -14.87 -14.24
N SER A 224 -31.34 -14.90 -15.51
CA SER A 224 -32.03 -15.66 -16.53
C SER A 224 -32.00 -17.17 -16.19
N SER A 225 -32.93 -17.93 -16.74
CA SER A 225 -32.97 -19.40 -16.57
C SER A 225 -31.64 -20.04 -17.02
N GLU A 226 -31.03 -19.49 -18.08
CA GLU A 226 -29.75 -19.96 -18.62
C GLU A 226 -28.58 -19.68 -17.66
N GLU A 227 -28.56 -18.50 -17.03
CA GLU A 227 -27.53 -18.15 -16.04
C GLU A 227 -27.63 -19.04 -14.79
N ARG A 228 -28.86 -19.33 -14.34
CA ARG A 228 -29.10 -20.26 -13.22
C ARG A 228 -28.66 -21.68 -13.56
N ALA A 229 -28.92 -22.15 -14.78
CA ALA A 229 -28.48 -23.47 -15.25
C ALA A 229 -26.93 -23.56 -15.32
N ALA A 230 -26.27 -22.50 -15.80
CA ALA A 230 -24.82 -22.44 -15.86
C ALA A 230 -24.17 -22.45 -14.46
N MET A 231 -24.74 -21.72 -13.50
CA MET A 231 -24.28 -21.73 -12.10
C MET A 231 -24.45 -23.11 -11.46
N LEU A 232 -25.60 -23.75 -11.65
CA LEU A 232 -25.86 -25.08 -11.10
C LEU A 232 -24.92 -26.14 -11.70
N LYS A 233 -24.61 -26.03 -13.00
CA LYS A 233 -23.64 -26.90 -13.68
C LYS A 233 -22.23 -26.76 -13.10
N ARG A 234 -21.78 -25.52 -12.85
CA ARG A 234 -20.48 -25.25 -12.21
C ARG A 234 -20.42 -25.74 -10.77
N ALA A 235 -21.50 -25.54 -10.01
CA ALA A 235 -21.59 -26.01 -8.63
C ALA A 235 -21.52 -27.54 -8.54
N ARG A 236 -22.22 -28.26 -9.44
CA ARG A 236 -22.16 -29.72 -9.53
C ARG A 236 -20.77 -30.23 -9.96
N ALA A 237 -20.12 -29.57 -10.91
CA ALA A 237 -18.77 -29.92 -11.33
C ALA A 237 -17.75 -29.76 -10.18
N HIS A 238 -17.82 -28.67 -9.44
CA HIS A 238 -16.97 -28.45 -8.27
C HIS A 238 -17.26 -29.46 -7.16
N ALA A 239 -18.53 -29.79 -6.91
CA ALA A 239 -18.89 -30.82 -5.92
C ALA A 239 -18.36 -32.21 -6.32
N ALA A 240 -18.37 -32.55 -7.61
CA ALA A 240 -17.79 -33.78 -8.12
C ALA A 240 -16.25 -33.81 -7.97
N GLU A 241 -15.57 -32.71 -8.27
CA GLU A 241 -14.12 -32.57 -8.10
C GLU A 241 -13.70 -32.69 -6.63
N VAL A 242 -14.42 -32.03 -5.72
CA VAL A 242 -14.18 -32.12 -4.28
C VAL A 242 -14.41 -33.53 -3.76
N ARG A 243 -15.42 -34.25 -4.28
CA ARG A 243 -15.69 -35.64 -3.90
C ARG A 243 -14.63 -36.60 -4.41
N ALA A 244 -14.11 -36.38 -5.63
CA ALA A 244 -13.03 -37.17 -6.20
C ALA A 244 -11.68 -36.95 -5.48
N ARG A 245 -11.49 -35.80 -4.84
CA ARG A 245 -10.26 -35.48 -4.08
C ARG A 245 -10.25 -35.97 -2.63
N LYS A 246 -11.40 -36.45 -2.12
CA LYS A 246 -11.60 -36.92 -0.74
C LYS A 246 -11.91 -38.42 -0.63
N GLY A 247 -11.94 -39.15 -1.75
CA GLY A 247 -12.00 -40.61 -1.80
C GLY A 247 -10.69 -41.19 -2.28
#